data_AF-A0A8D8GRK7-F1
#
_entry.id   AF-A0A8D8GRK7-F1
#
_cell.length_a   1.000
_cell.length_b   1.000
_cell.length_c   1.000
_cell.angle_alpha   90.00
_cell.angle_beta   90.00
_cell.angle_gamma   90.00
#
_symmetry.space_group_name_H-M   'P 1'
#
loop_
_entity.id
_entity.type
_entity.pdbx_description
1 polymer ?
#
loop_
_entity_poly.entity_id
_entity_poly.type
_entity_poly.pdbx_seq_one_letter_code
_entity_poly.pdbx_strand_id
1 'polypeptide(L)'
;STDPNACVVWRRFANLFETIQTLFWAVFGLVDLENFELDGIKIFTRFWGMLMFGTYSVINIVVLLNLLIAMMNHSYQLISERADVEWKFARSKLWISYFEEGGTCPP
;
A
#
# COMPACT_ATOMS: atom_id res chain seq x y z
N SER A 1 -18.38 34.99 -20.18
CA SER A 1 -17.17 35.07 -19.33
C SER A 1 -16.90 33.67 -18.83
N THR A 2 -16.04 32.94 -19.52
CA THR A 2 -15.79 31.52 -19.29
C THR A 2 -14.54 31.43 -18.42
N ASP A 3 -14.72 31.23 -17.12
CA ASP A 3 -13.60 31.19 -16.17
C ASP A 3 -12.67 30.00 -16.50
N PRO A 4 -11.40 30.23 -16.86
CA PRO A 4 -10.45 29.16 -17.21
C PRO A 4 -10.20 28.19 -16.06
N ASN A 5 -10.53 28.59 -14.83
CA ASN A 5 -10.39 27.80 -13.60
C ASN A 5 -11.37 26.62 -13.52
N ALA A 6 -12.53 26.70 -14.18
CA ALA A 6 -13.50 25.60 -14.18
C ALA A 6 -12.92 24.36 -14.88
N CYS A 7 -12.26 24.55 -16.02
CA CYS A 7 -11.65 23.47 -16.81
C CYS A 7 -10.57 22.69 -16.01
N VAL A 8 -9.78 23.39 -15.20
CA VAL A 8 -8.73 22.78 -14.37
C VAL A 8 -9.32 21.97 -13.22
N VAL A 9 -10.37 22.48 -12.56
CA VAL A 9 -11.08 21.78 -11.48
C VAL A 9 -11.73 20.49 -12.00
N TRP A 10 -12.42 20.54 -13.14
CA TRP A 10 -13.00 19.35 -13.78
C TRP A 10 -11.93 18.33 -14.20
N ARG A 11 -10.76 18.78 -14.66
CA ARG A 11 -9.67 17.89 -15.07
C ARG A 11 -8.97 17.20 -13.89
N ARG A 12 -8.91 17.85 -12.72
CA ARG A 12 -8.42 17.24 -11.47
C ARG A 12 -9.35 16.14 -10.96
N PHE A 13 -10.66 16.32 -11.04
CA PHE A 13 -11.61 15.26 -10.71
C PHE A 13 -11.68 14.13 -11.78
N ALA A 14 -11.35 14.43 -13.04
CA ALA A 14 -11.27 13.41 -14.11
C ALA A 14 -10.00 12.55 -14.04
N ASN A 15 -8.91 13.08 -13.49
CA ASN A 15 -7.68 12.33 -13.27
C ASN A 15 -7.78 11.47 -12.00
N LEU A 16 -8.47 10.33 -12.12
CA LEU A 16 -8.51 9.27 -11.10
C LEU A 16 -7.10 8.94 -10.55
N PHE A 17 -6.08 9.05 -11.39
CA PHE A 17 -4.69 8.81 -11.02
C PHE A 17 -4.17 9.78 -9.94
N GLU A 18 -4.50 11.07 -10.01
CA GLU A 18 -4.09 12.02 -8.96
C GLU A 18 -4.78 11.69 -7.63
N THR A 19 -6.07 11.36 -7.67
CA THR A 19 -6.83 10.95 -6.48
C THR A 19 -6.27 9.66 -5.87
N ILE A 20 -5.89 8.68 -6.70
CA ILE A 20 -5.26 7.44 -6.22
C ILE A 20 -3.88 7.73 -5.60
N GLN A 21 -3.09 8.62 -6.22
CA GLN A 21 -1.78 9.01 -5.70
C GLN A 21 -1.91 9.69 -4.33
N THR A 22 -2.87 10.60 -4.14
CA THR A 22 -3.10 11.25 -2.84
C THR A 22 -3.59 10.25 -1.79
N LEU A 23 -4.48 9.32 -2.16
CA LEU A 23 -4.91 8.22 -1.28
C LEU A 23 -3.75 7.32 -0.85
N PHE A 24 -2.80 7.04 -1.74
CA PHE A 24 -1.59 6.27 -1.41
C PHE A 24 -0.72 7.00 -0.39
N TRP A 25 -0.43 8.29 -0.60
CA TRP A 25 0.33 9.11 0.35
C TRP A 25 -0.42 9.28 1.69
N ALA A 26 -1.76 9.25 1.67
CA ALA A 26 -2.57 9.28 2.88
C ALA A 26 -2.33 8.09 3.81
N VAL A 27 -2.01 6.90 3.26
CA VAL A 27 -1.71 5.70 4.07
C VAL A 27 -0.49 5.94 4.98
N PHE A 28 0.46 6.76 4.54
CA PHE A 28 1.64 7.14 5.31
C PHE A 28 1.44 8.39 6.19
N GLY A 29 0.24 8.99 6.17
CA GLY A 29 -0.05 10.23 6.90
C GLY A 29 0.52 11.50 6.26
N LEU A 30 0.97 11.44 5.00
CA LEU A 30 1.60 12.56 4.27
C LEU A 30 0.59 13.41 3.48
N VAL A 31 -0.67 13.49 3.92
CA VAL A 31 -1.71 14.31 3.26
C VAL A 31 -1.97 15.59 4.03
N ASP A 32 -1.75 16.73 3.38
CA ASP A 32 -2.13 18.04 3.87
C ASP A 32 -3.66 18.22 3.78
N LEU A 33 -4.32 18.20 4.94
CA LEU A 33 -5.75 18.53 5.06
C LEU A 33 -6.05 19.98 4.63
N GLU A 34 -5.04 20.86 4.62
CA GLU A 34 -5.17 22.25 4.18
C GLU A 34 -5.56 22.39 2.70
N ASN A 35 -5.22 21.42 1.84
CA ASN A 35 -5.67 21.41 0.45
C ASN A 35 -7.19 21.20 0.31
N PHE A 36 -7.88 20.70 1.34
CA PHE A 36 -9.34 20.63 1.36
C PHE A 36 -10.00 21.93 1.84
N GLU A 37 -9.21 22.92 2.29
CA GLU A 37 -9.67 24.25 2.71
C GLU A 37 -9.65 25.28 1.58
N LEU A 38 -9.59 24.86 0.31
CA LEU A 38 -9.72 25.77 -0.83
C LEU A 38 -11.10 26.45 -0.82
N ASP A 39 -11.07 27.73 -0.48
CA ASP A 39 -12.18 28.68 -0.32
C ASP A 39 -13.01 28.75 -1.61
N GLY A 40 -14.20 28.13 -1.62
CA GLY A 40 -15.08 28.14 -2.81
C GLY A 40 -16.15 27.04 -2.92
N ILE A 41 -16.09 25.97 -2.11
CA ILE A 41 -17.07 24.86 -2.15
C ILE A 41 -18.07 24.98 -0.97
N LYS A 42 -19.35 24.66 -1.23
CA LYS A 42 -20.41 24.63 -0.20
C LYS A 42 -19.98 23.76 1.00
N ILE A 43 -20.21 24.27 2.21
CA ILE A 43 -19.86 23.63 3.50
C ILE A 43 -20.32 22.16 3.59
N PHE A 44 -21.47 21.83 2.97
CA PHE A 44 -22.04 20.48 2.95
C PHE A 44 -21.17 19.47 2.21
N THR A 45 -20.72 19.80 0.99
CA THR A 45 -19.87 18.90 0.20
C THR A 45 -18.50 18.72 0.85
N ARG A 46 -17.97 19.77 1.48
CA ARG A 46 -16.71 19.71 2.24
C ARG A 46 -16.81 18.76 3.43
N PHE A 47 -17.90 18.82 4.19
CA PHE A 47 -18.12 17.92 5.33
C PHE A 47 -18.13 16.44 4.90
N TRP A 48 -18.89 16.12 3.85
CA TRP A 48 -18.93 14.75 3.33
C TRP A 48 -17.59 14.29 2.77
N GLY A 49 -16.82 15.17 2.11
CA GLY A 49 -15.48 14.85 1.60
C GLY A 49 -14.49 14.51 2.72
N MET A 50 -14.45 15.32 3.79
CA MET A 50 -13.60 15.03 4.96
C MET A 50 -14.05 13.75 5.69
N LEU A 51 -15.36 13.51 5.80
CA LEU A 51 -15.90 12.31 6.43
C LEU A 51 -15.56 11.03 5.63
N MET A 52 -15.68 11.07 4.30
CA MET A 52 -15.30 9.95 3.43
C MET A 52 -13.79 9.68 3.50
N PHE A 53 -12.96 10.72 3.47
CA PHE A 53 -11.51 10.58 3.59
C PHE A 53 -11.09 10.04 4.97
N GLY A 54 -11.69 10.58 6.04
CA GLY A 54 -11.41 10.13 7.41
C GLY A 54 -11.79 8.66 7.63
N THR A 55 -12.96 8.24 7.18
CA THR A 55 -13.40 6.84 7.29
C THR A 55 -12.52 5.91 6.44
N TYR A 56 -12.15 6.31 5.22
CA TYR A 56 -11.19 5.57 4.40
C TYR A 56 -9.87 5.34 5.13
N SER A 57 -9.25 6.40 5.68
CA SER A 57 -7.97 6.30 6.38
C SER A 57 -8.05 5.44 7.63
N VAL A 58 -9.13 5.54 8.42
CA VAL A 58 -9.34 4.69 9.59
C VAL A 58 -9.46 3.21 9.20
N ILE A 59 -10.24 2.89 8.17
CA ILE A 59 -10.39 1.50 7.71
C ILE A 59 -9.04 0.96 7.19
N ASN A 60 -8.30 1.73 6.40
CA ASN A 60 -7.01 1.31 5.86
C ASN A 60 -5.96 1.08 6.95
N ILE A 61 -5.79 2.05 7.84
CA ILE A 61 -4.71 2.02 8.84
C ILE A 61 -5.07 1.12 10.01
N VAL A 62 -6.30 1.18 10.52
CA VAL A 62 -6.67 0.45 11.75
C VAL A 62 -7.14 -0.96 11.46
N VAL A 63 -7.92 -1.18 10.39
CA VAL A 63 -8.52 -2.49 10.12
C VAL A 63 -7.63 -3.31 9.20
N LEU A 64 -7.37 -2.81 7.98
CA LEU A 64 -6.62 -3.57 6.97
C LEU A 64 -5.19 -3.88 7.41
N LEU A 65 -4.47 -2.91 7.96
CA LEU A 65 -3.10 -3.11 8.45
C LEU A 65 -3.06 -4.12 9.61
N ASN A 66 -3.95 -4.01 10.59
CA ASN A 66 -4.01 -4.97 11.70
C ASN A 66 -4.35 -6.38 11.23
N LEU A 67 -5.27 -6.52 10.27
CA LEU A 67 -5.59 -7.82 9.68
C LEU A 67 -4.42 -8.36 8.85
N LEU A 68 -3.69 -7.51 8.14
CA LEU A 68 -2.49 -7.92 7.41
C LEU A 68 -1.40 -8.43 8.37
N ILE A 69 -1.16 -7.72 9.47
CA ILE A 69 -0.25 -8.17 10.53
C ILE A 69 -0.74 -9.50 11.12
N ALA A 70 -2.03 -9.63 11.40
CA ALA A 70 -2.61 -10.86 11.95
C ALA A 70 -2.43 -12.05 10.99
N MET A 71 -2.70 -11.87 9.71
CA MET A 71 -2.49 -12.90 8.68
C MET A 71 -1.00 -13.24 8.51
N MET A 72 -0.12 -12.24 8.52
CA MET A 72 1.33 -12.45 8.47
C MET A 72 1.83 -13.21 9.69
N ASN A 73 1.34 -12.90 10.90
CA ASN A 73 1.70 -13.61 12.11
C ASN A 73 1.25 -15.08 12.03
N HIS A 74 0.01 -15.32 11.60
CA HIS A 74 -0.51 -16.67 11.43
C HIS A 74 0.26 -17.46 10.36
N SER A 75 0.53 -16.86 9.19
CA SER A 75 1.31 -17.52 8.13
C SER A 75 2.76 -17.75 8.56
N TYR A 76 3.36 -16.80 9.29
CA TYR A 76 4.71 -16.94 9.82
C TYR A 76 4.82 -18.10 10.82
N GLN A 77 3.86 -18.25 11.73
CA GLN A 77 3.83 -19.37 12.67
C GLN A 77 3.77 -20.71 11.92
N LEU A 78 2.88 -20.83 10.94
CA LEU A 78 2.75 -22.04 10.12
C LEU A 78 4.04 -22.36 9.34
N ILE A 79 4.67 -21.34 8.76
CA ILE A 79 5.93 -21.50 8.01
C ILE A 79 7.07 -21.86 8.97
N SER A 80 7.17 -21.19 10.13
CA SER A 80 8.22 -21.41 11.12
C SER A 80 8.22 -22.85 11.67
N GLU A 81 7.06 -23.48 11.83
CA GLU A 81 6.98 -24.89 12.28
C GLU A 81 7.63 -25.86 11.28
N ARG A 82 7.65 -25.52 10.00
CA ARG A 82 8.22 -26.35 8.92
C ARG A 82 9.57 -25.83 8.42
N ALA A 83 9.94 -24.60 8.78
CA ALA A 83 11.12 -23.90 8.30
C ALA A 83 12.42 -24.64 8.60
N ASP A 84 12.56 -25.31 9.75
CA ASP A 84 13.78 -26.06 10.09
C ASP A 84 14.01 -27.26 9.15
N VAL A 85 12.93 -27.94 8.76
CA VAL A 85 12.99 -29.09 7.85
C VAL A 85 13.25 -28.61 6.42
N GLU A 86 12.55 -27.56 5.99
CA GLU A 86 12.74 -26.95 4.67
C GLU A 86 14.14 -26.35 4.51
N TRP A 87 14.65 -25.66 5.53
CA TRP A 87 16.00 -25.10 5.54
C TRP A 87 17.05 -26.21 5.44
N LYS A 88 16.92 -27.28 6.23
CA LYS A 88 17.84 -28.42 6.15
C LYS A 88 17.76 -29.13 4.80
N PHE A 89 16.57 -29.26 4.21
CA PHE A 89 16.38 -29.83 2.88
C PHE A 89 17.04 -28.97 1.79
N ALA A 90 16.80 -27.65 1.81
CA ALA A 90 17.43 -26.70 0.90
C ALA A 90 18.96 -26.70 1.04
N ARG A 91 19.46 -26.78 2.27
CA ARG A 91 20.90 -26.91 2.56
C ARG A 91 21.46 -28.22 2.01
N SER A 92 20.81 -29.35 2.23
CA SER A 92 21.23 -30.64 1.67
C SER A 92 21.21 -30.62 0.15
N LYS A 93 20.20 -29.99 -0.47
CA LYS A 93 20.11 -29.82 -1.92
C LYS A 93 21.28 -28.98 -2.48
N LEU A 94 21.65 -27.91 -1.77
CA LEU A 94 22.83 -27.11 -2.11
C LEU A 94 24.11 -27.97 -2.03
N TRP A 95 24.28 -28.76 -0.98
CA TRP A 95 25.46 -29.62 -0.81
C TRP A 95 25.53 -30.70 -1.90
N ILE A 96 24.39 -31.29 -2.26
CA ILE A 96 24.29 -32.28 -3.36
C ILE A 96 24.63 -31.64 -4.71
N SER A 97 24.23 -30.39 -4.95
CA SER A 97 24.60 -29.68 -6.20
C SER A 97 26.10 -29.43 -6.34
N TYR A 98 26.86 -29.44 -5.24
CA TYR A 98 28.32 -29.40 -5.28
C TYR A 98 28.96 -30.78 -5.48
N PHE A 99 28.22 -31.88 -5.25
CA PHE A 99 28.70 -33.25 -5.42
C PHE A 99 28.50 -33.80 -6.84
N GLU A 100 27.59 -33.23 -7.65
CA GLU A 100 27.53 -33.52 -9.09
C GLU A 100 28.73 -32.85 -9.80
N GLU A 101 29.69 -33.68 -10.20
CA GLU A 101 30.90 -33.30 -10.93
C GLU A 101 30.57 -32.50 -12.21
N GLY A 102 30.96 -31.22 -12.26
CA GLY A 102 30.95 -30.47 -13.52
C GLY A 102 31.11 -28.94 -13.48
N GLY A 103 31.06 -28.29 -12.32
CA GLY A 103 31.02 -26.82 -12.22
C GLY A 103 32.11 -26.18 -11.35
N THR A 104 33.31 -26.75 -11.27
CA THR A 104 34.38 -26.26 -10.37
C THR A 104 35.08 -24.97 -10.81
N CYS A 105 34.54 -24.24 -11.80
CA CYS A 105 35.05 -22.93 -12.21
C CYS A 105 33.95 -21.85 -12.07
N PRO A 106 34.12 -20.85 -11.19
CA PRO A 106 33.20 -19.71 -11.12
C PRO A 106 33.31 -18.85 -12.40
N PRO A 107 32.21 -18.21 -12.88
CA PRO A 107 32.28 -17.18 -13.92
C PRO A 107 32.91 -15.88 -13.41
#